data_AF-A0A1F0RY66-F1
#
_entry.id   AF-A0A1F0RY66-F1
#
_cell.length_a   1.000
_cell.length_b   1.000
_cell.length_c   1.000
_cell.angle_alpha   90.00
_cell.angle_beta   90.00
_cell.angle_gamma   90.00
#
_symmetry.space_group_name_H-M   'P 1'
#
loop_
_entity.id
_entity.type
_entity.pdbx_description
1 polymer ?
#
loop_
_entity_poly.entity_id
_entity_poly.type
_entity_poly.pdbx_seq_one_letter_code
_entity_poly.pdbx_strand_id
1 'polypeptide(L)'
;MTTRVCFLYVGAILVGAGLFAAGFFTDNVFILPLLLAAVMTLAHLGVGLWWLLHKPRTAGGITAGVLAILAGASWATWLAAEWEEYQAQSYLPIINIAGLPAFVLTPIVLVCVIVAAMRNRTR
;
A
#
# COMPACT_ATOMS: atom_id res chain seq x y z
N MET A 1 -12.21 -2.90 13.24
CA MET A 1 -10.85 -2.38 12.98
C MET A 1 -10.36 -1.78 14.28
N THR A 2 -9.23 -2.24 14.82
CA THR A 2 -8.69 -1.62 16.06
C THR A 2 -8.01 -0.30 15.72
N THR A 3 -8.03 0.66 16.65
CA THR A 3 -7.36 1.96 16.47
C THR A 3 -5.87 1.79 16.18
N ARG A 4 -5.22 0.78 16.79
CA ARG A 4 -3.80 0.47 16.58
C ARG A 4 -3.50 0.08 15.13
N VAL A 5 -4.29 -0.84 14.54
CA VAL A 5 -4.09 -1.29 13.15
C VAL A 5 -4.36 -0.16 12.16
N CYS A 6 -5.41 0.63 12.41
CA CYS A 6 -5.67 1.83 11.61
C CYS A 6 -4.51 2.82 11.66
N PHE A 7 -3.98 3.10 12.85
CA PHE A 7 -2.87 4.03 13.04
C PHE A 7 -1.60 3.55 12.33
N LEU A 8 -1.26 2.26 12.45
CA LEU A 8 -0.11 1.67 11.75
C LEU A 8 -0.26 1.75 10.23
N TYR A 9 -1.44 1.40 9.70
CA TYR A 9 -1.70 1.46 8.26
C TYR A 9 -1.62 2.91 7.75
N VAL A 10 -2.32 3.84 8.40
CA VAL A 10 -2.29 5.27 8.00
C VAL A 10 -0.87 5.82 8.12
N GLY A 11 -0.13 5.49 9.18
CA GLY A 11 1.26 5.86 9.33
C GLY A 11 2.13 5.36 8.19
N ALA A 12 1.97 4.09 7.78
CA ALA A 12 2.68 3.54 6.63
C ALA A 12 2.33 4.25 5.31
N ILE A 13 1.07 4.61 5.10
CA ILE A 13 0.64 5.40 3.94
C ILE A 13 1.27 6.80 3.96
N LEU A 14 1.36 7.45 5.11
CA LEU A 14 2.03 8.76 5.24
C LEU A 14 3.54 8.66 4.97
N VAL A 15 4.19 7.59 5.45
CA VAL A 15 5.60 7.31 5.11
C VAL A 15 5.75 7.12 3.60
N GLY A 16 4.88 6.33 2.96
CA GLY A 16 4.87 6.16 1.51
C GLY A 16 4.68 7.49 0.78
N ALA A 17 3.71 8.32 1.18
CA ALA A 17 3.52 9.64 0.60
C ALA A 17 4.76 10.54 0.75
N GLY A 18 5.45 10.47 1.89
CA GLY A 18 6.70 11.18 2.12
C GLY A 18 7.84 10.70 1.22
N LEU A 19 7.99 9.38 1.05
CA LEU A 19 8.99 8.79 0.14
C LEU A 19 8.71 9.18 -1.32
N PHE A 20 7.44 9.15 -1.73
CA PHE A 20 7.02 9.62 -3.06
C PHE A 20 7.33 11.11 -3.26
N ALA A 21 7.00 11.95 -2.28
CA ALA A 21 7.29 13.38 -2.31
C ALA A 21 8.80 13.66 -2.38
N ALA A 22 9.60 12.93 -1.59
CA ALA A 22 11.05 13.07 -1.59
C ALA A 22 11.67 12.75 -2.97
N GLY A 23 11.08 11.84 -3.74
CA GLY A 23 11.52 11.51 -5.10
C GLY A 23 11.52 12.69 -6.08
N PHE A 24 10.69 13.72 -5.85
CA PHE A 24 10.71 14.95 -6.66
C PHE A 24 11.90 15.87 -6.37
N PHE A 25 12.59 15.67 -5.25
CA PHE A 25 13.68 16.52 -4.77
C PHE A 25 15.05 15.82 -4.83
N THR A 26 15.10 14.56 -5.24
CA THR A 26 16.32 13.75 -5.25
C THR A 26 16.53 13.09 -6.61
N ASP A 27 17.61 13.47 -7.28
CA ASP A 27 18.01 12.86 -8.56
C ASP A 27 18.81 11.56 -8.33
N ASN A 28 18.57 10.54 -9.16
CA ASN A 28 19.32 9.27 -9.18
C ASN A 28 19.35 8.49 -7.85
N VAL A 29 18.36 8.68 -6.98
CA VAL A 29 18.24 7.92 -5.72
C VAL A 29 17.30 6.73 -5.92
N PHE A 30 17.80 5.67 -6.56
CA PHE A 30 17.02 4.47 -6.90
C PHE A 30 16.50 3.67 -5.70
N ILE A 31 17.08 3.87 -4.50
CA ILE A 31 16.62 3.21 -3.28
C ILE A 31 15.26 3.75 -2.82
N LEU A 32 14.93 4.99 -3.16
CA LEU A 32 13.76 5.68 -2.60
C LEU A 32 12.44 5.12 -3.18
N PRO A 33 12.29 4.94 -4.50
CA PRO A 33 11.13 4.25 -5.07
C PRO A 33 11.00 2.79 -4.60
N LEU A 34 12.13 2.08 -4.42
CA LEU A 34 12.14 0.72 -3.90
C LEU A 34 11.58 0.65 -2.48
N LEU A 35 12.02 1.55 -1.59
CA LEU A 35 11.49 1.65 -0.22
C LEU A 35 10.02 2.03 -0.21
N LEU A 36 9.59 2.94 -1.07
CA LEU A 36 8.18 3.30 -1.25
C LEU A 36 7.36 2.05 -1.59
N ALA A 37 7.74 1.34 -2.65
CA ALA A 37 7.02 0.16 -3.10
C ALA A 37 6.99 -0.94 -2.02
N ALA A 38 8.08 -1.12 -1.27
CA ALA A 38 8.16 -2.08 -0.17
C ALA A 38 7.19 -1.73 0.97
N VAL A 39 7.22 -0.48 1.43
CA VAL A 39 6.33 0.02 2.49
C VAL A 39 4.88 -0.14 2.07
N MET A 40 4.53 0.26 0.85
CA MET A 40 3.17 0.18 0.34
C MET A 40 2.70 -1.26 0.18
N THR A 41 3.56 -2.16 -0.31
CA THR A 41 3.28 -3.60 -0.40
C THR A 41 2.96 -4.18 0.98
N LEU A 42 3.85 -3.97 1.95
CA LEU A 42 3.70 -4.52 3.30
C LEU A 42 2.47 -3.94 4.02
N ALA A 43 2.21 -2.65 3.88
CA ALA A 43 1.04 -2.00 4.48
C ALA A 43 -0.27 -2.63 3.99
N HIS A 44 -0.39 -2.82 2.68
CA HIS A 44 -1.59 -3.35 2.04
C HIS A 44 -1.77 -4.85 2.31
N LEU A 45 -0.70 -5.65 2.21
CA LEU A 45 -0.76 -7.07 2.56
C LEU A 45 -1.07 -7.26 4.05
N GLY A 46 -0.45 -6.46 4.92
CA GLY A 46 -0.67 -6.50 6.36
C GLY A 46 -2.13 -6.19 6.73
N VAL A 47 -2.69 -5.11 6.19
CA VAL A 47 -4.09 -4.75 6.48
C VAL A 47 -5.09 -5.70 5.83
N GLY A 48 -4.79 -6.19 4.62
CA GLY A 48 -5.61 -7.18 3.92
C GLY A 48 -5.66 -8.51 4.68
N LEU A 49 -4.50 -9.01 5.11
CA LEU A 49 -4.40 -10.20 5.95
C LEU A 49 -5.10 -10.00 7.29
N TRP A 50 -4.94 -8.84 7.93
CA TRP A 50 -5.65 -8.53 9.16
C TRP A 50 -7.17 -8.63 8.98
N TRP A 51 -7.73 -8.07 7.91
CA TRP A 51 -9.16 -8.17 7.61
C TRP A 51 -9.63 -9.61 7.37
N LEU A 52 -8.86 -10.39 6.62
CA LEU A 52 -9.18 -11.80 6.38
C LEU A 52 -9.17 -12.63 7.67
N LEU A 53 -8.20 -12.38 8.55
CA LEU A 53 -8.02 -13.13 9.80
C LEU A 53 -8.99 -12.70 10.91
N HIS A 54 -9.24 -11.39 11.06
CA HIS A 54 -9.97 -10.86 12.22
C HIS A 54 -11.43 -10.48 11.94
N LYS A 55 -11.84 -10.45 10.67
CA LYS A 55 -13.20 -10.20 10.18
C LYS A 55 -13.86 -8.88 10.63
N PRO A 56 -14.77 -8.38 9.78
CA PRO A 56 -16.18 -8.56 10.11
C PRO A 56 -16.81 -9.60 9.17
N ARG A 57 -17.67 -10.51 9.69
CA ARG A 57 -18.47 -11.50 8.93
C ARG A 57 -19.56 -10.81 8.08
N THR A 58 -19.18 -9.75 7.39
CA THR A 58 -20.04 -8.92 6.53
C THR A 58 -19.37 -8.84 5.17
N ALA A 59 -20.14 -8.90 4.09
CA ALA A 59 -19.60 -8.87 2.73
C ALA A 59 -18.61 -7.72 2.53
N GLY A 60 -18.92 -6.51 3.03
CA GLY A 60 -18.04 -5.35 2.94
C GLY A 60 -16.67 -5.48 3.64
N GLY A 61 -16.55 -6.31 4.68
CA GLY A 61 -15.27 -6.59 5.32
C GLY A 61 -14.37 -7.50 4.48
N ILE A 62 -14.98 -8.50 3.83
CA ILE A 62 -14.28 -9.40 2.91
C ILE A 62 -13.83 -8.61 1.67
N THR A 63 -14.71 -7.78 1.11
CA THR A 63 -14.36 -6.92 -0.03
C THR A 63 -13.19 -6.00 0.29
N ALA A 64 -13.19 -5.31 1.44
CA ALA A 64 -12.08 -4.45 1.84
C ALA A 64 -10.75 -5.22 2.00
N GLY A 65 -10.79 -6.41 2.59
CA GLY A 65 -9.62 -7.28 2.71
C GLY A 65 -9.07 -7.73 1.34
N VAL A 66 -9.93 -8.14 0.42
CA VAL A 66 -9.53 -8.53 -0.94
C VAL A 66 -8.95 -7.34 -1.70
N LEU A 67 -9.61 -6.17 -1.65
CA LEU A 67 -9.09 -4.95 -2.29
C LEU A 67 -7.72 -4.57 -1.74
N ALA A 68 -7.49 -4.71 -0.44
CA ALA A 68 -6.18 -4.48 0.16
C ALA A 68 -5.12 -5.47 -0.34
N ILE A 69 -5.45 -6.76 -0.47
CA ILE A 69 -4.51 -7.75 -1.02
C ILE A 69 -4.20 -7.46 -2.49
N LEU A 70 -5.20 -7.10 -3.29
CA LEU A 70 -4.99 -6.71 -4.70
C LEU A 70 -4.12 -5.46 -4.81
N ALA A 71 -4.32 -4.47 -3.95
CA ALA A 71 -3.44 -3.30 -3.86
C ALA A 71 -2.01 -3.70 -3.51
N GLY A 72 -1.83 -4.58 -2.52
CA GLY A 72 -0.53 -5.08 -2.10
C GLY A 72 0.19 -5.87 -3.20
N ALA A 73 -0.53 -6.75 -3.90
CA ALA A 73 0.01 -7.49 -5.04
C ALA A 73 0.39 -6.55 -6.20
N SER A 74 -0.41 -5.52 -6.46
CA SER A 74 -0.09 -4.50 -7.46
C SER A 74 1.15 -3.69 -7.07
N TRP A 75 1.27 -3.27 -5.80
CA TRP A 75 2.51 -2.64 -5.29
C TRP A 75 3.73 -3.57 -5.33
N ALA A 76 3.55 -4.89 -5.15
CA ALA A 76 4.65 -5.85 -5.24
C ALA A 76 5.24 -5.93 -6.65
N THR A 77 4.43 -5.68 -7.70
CA THR A 77 4.97 -5.57 -9.06
C THR A 77 5.81 -4.32 -9.26
N TRP A 78 5.44 -3.20 -8.62
CA TRP A 78 6.31 -2.01 -8.57
C TRP A 78 7.59 -2.33 -7.82
N LEU A 79 7.50 -3.02 -6.68
CA LEU A 79 8.67 -3.42 -5.90
C LEU A 79 9.65 -4.25 -6.74
N ALA A 80 9.16 -5.17 -7.56
CA ALA A 80 10.00 -5.95 -8.46
C ALA A 80 10.66 -5.09 -9.55
N ALA A 81 9.91 -4.17 -10.19
CA ALA A 81 10.46 -3.26 -11.19
C ALA A 81 11.52 -2.32 -10.59
N GLU A 82 11.22 -1.70 -9.46
CA GLU A 82 12.12 -0.79 -8.75
C GLU A 82 13.36 -1.51 -8.21
N TRP A 83 13.25 -2.83 -7.93
CA TRP A 83 14.39 -3.66 -7.58
C TRP A 83 15.36 -3.83 -8.75
N GLU A 84 14.84 -4.04 -9.96
CA GLU A 84 15.68 -4.11 -11.17
C GLU A 84 16.37 -2.77 -11.44
N GLU A 85 15.67 -1.65 -11.34
CA GLU A 85 16.26 -0.31 -11.50
C GLU A 85 17.30 -0.01 -10.43
N TYR A 86 17.03 -0.38 -9.17
CA TYR A 86 18.00 -0.26 -8.08
C TYR A 86 19.25 -1.11 -8.34
N GLN A 87 19.11 -2.35 -8.83
CA GLN A 87 20.28 -3.16 -9.16
C GLN A 87 21.06 -2.59 -10.35
N ALA A 88 20.36 -2.08 -11.35
CA ALA A 88 20.96 -1.51 -12.55
C ALA A 88 21.53 -0.10 -12.34
N GLN A 89 21.17 0.57 -11.22
CA GLN A 89 21.47 1.98 -10.96
C GLN A 89 21.13 2.88 -12.17
N SER A 90 20.04 2.54 -12.85
CA SER A 90 19.58 3.21 -14.06
C SER A 90 18.09 3.00 -14.26
N TYR A 91 17.45 3.98 -14.89
CA TYR A 91 16.05 3.86 -15.29
C TYR A 91 15.93 2.89 -16.46
N LEU A 92 15.12 1.86 -16.29
CA LEU A 92 14.87 0.87 -17.31
C LEU A 92 13.54 1.22 -18.02
N PRO A 93 13.39 0.89 -19.31
CA PRO A 93 12.13 1.14 -20.02
C PRO A 93 11.06 0.10 -19.63
N ILE A 94 10.74 0.00 -18.34
CA ILE A 94 9.77 -0.95 -17.78
C ILE A 94 8.39 -0.31 -17.77
N ILE A 95 7.43 -0.92 -18.47
CA ILE A 95 6.02 -0.54 -18.38
C ILE A 95 5.31 -1.51 -17.44
N ASN A 96 5.13 -1.11 -16.18
CA ASN A 96 4.45 -1.94 -15.18
C ASN A 96 2.92 -1.75 -15.19
N ILE A 97 2.24 -2.37 -16.15
CA ILE A 97 0.78 -2.34 -16.26
C ILE A 97 0.09 -2.98 -15.05
N ALA A 98 0.68 -4.06 -14.52
CA ALA A 98 0.14 -4.78 -13.35
C ALA A 98 0.20 -3.95 -12.06
N GLY A 99 1.08 -2.95 -12.01
CA GLY A 99 1.20 -2.00 -10.92
C GLY A 99 0.20 -0.84 -10.96
N LEU A 100 -0.40 -0.54 -12.11
CA LEU A 100 -1.31 0.61 -12.24
C LEU A 100 -2.51 0.58 -11.28
N PRO A 101 -3.16 -0.57 -11.01
CA PRO A 101 -4.24 -0.64 -10.04
C PRO A 101 -3.88 -0.12 -8.65
N ALA A 102 -2.61 -0.21 -8.24
CA ALA A 102 -2.15 0.23 -6.92
C ALA A 102 -2.53 1.69 -6.61
N PHE A 103 -2.45 2.59 -7.60
CA PHE A 103 -2.75 4.01 -7.42
C PHE A 103 -4.22 4.30 -7.17
N VAL A 104 -5.12 3.46 -7.71
CA VAL A 104 -6.57 3.58 -7.51
C VAL A 104 -7.01 2.82 -6.26
N LEU A 105 -6.46 1.63 -6.02
CA LEU A 105 -6.85 0.80 -4.89
C LEU A 105 -6.35 1.36 -3.55
N THR A 106 -5.19 2.02 -3.52
CA THR A 106 -4.63 2.64 -2.29
C THR A 106 -5.63 3.61 -1.61
N PRO A 107 -6.15 4.65 -2.29
CA PRO A 107 -7.10 5.57 -1.65
C PRO A 107 -8.42 4.87 -1.29
N ILE A 108 -8.88 3.89 -2.07
CA ILE A 108 -10.08 3.11 -1.75
C ILE A 108 -9.89 2.34 -0.43
N VAL A 109 -8.78 1.61 -0.30
CA VAL A 109 -8.47 0.83 0.91
C VAL A 109 -8.30 1.75 2.11
N LEU A 110 -7.64 2.90 1.93
CA LEU A 110 -7.50 3.92 2.98
C LEU A 110 -8.86 4.39 3.51
N VAL A 111 -9.80 4.72 2.62
CA VAL A 111 -11.16 5.10 3.02
C VAL A 111 -11.84 3.95 3.77
N CYS A 112 -11.73 2.71 3.28
CA CYS A 112 -12.28 1.55 3.98
C CYS A 112 -11.72 1.40 5.39
N VAL A 113 -10.41 1.59 5.57
CA VAL A 113 -9.72 1.51 6.87
C VAL A 113 -10.24 2.58 7.83
N ILE A 114 -10.29 3.84 7.39
CA ILE A 114 -10.71 4.98 8.22
C ILE A 114 -12.18 4.81 8.63
N VAL A 115 -13.07 4.50 7.69
CA VAL A 115 -14.50 4.29 7.97
C VAL A 115 -14.70 3.11 8.94
N ALA A 116 -13.95 2.02 8.76
CA ALA A 116 -14.02 0.88 9.67
C ALA A 116 -13.53 1.19 11.08
N ALA A 117 -12.53 2.07 11.22
CA ALA A 117 -12.04 2.53 12.51
C ALA A 117 -13.04 3.47 13.20
N MET A 118 -13.64 4.42 12.46
CA MET A 118 -14.66 5.33 12.98
C MET A 118 -15.89 4.59 13.51
N ARG A 119 -16.40 3.60 12.74
CA ARG A 119 -17.53 2.76 13.16
C ARG A 119 -17.25 1.95 14.43
N ASN A 120 -15.98 1.59 14.67
CA ASN A 120 -15.59 0.85 15.86
C ASN A 120 -15.45 1.73 17.10
N ARG A 121 -15.33 3.06 16.94
CA ARG A 121 -15.30 4.03 18.05
C ARG A 121 -16.71 4.38 18.55
N THR A 122 -17.71 4.28 17.68
CA THR A 122 -19.11 4.58 17.97
C THR A 122 -19.92 3.38 18.49
N ARG A 123 -19.30 2.19 18.56
CA ARG A 123 -19.86 0.97 19.14
C ARG A 123 -19.19 0.73 20.48
#